data_AF-A0A1E3QM49-F1
#
_entry.id   AF-A0A1E3QM49-F1
#
_cell.length_a   1.000
_cell.length_b   1.000
_cell.length_c   1.000
_cell.angle_alpha   90.00
_cell.angle_beta   90.00
_cell.angle_gamma   90.00
#
_symmetry.space_group_name_H-M   'P 1'
#
loop_
_entity.id
_entity.type
_entity.pdbx_description
1 polymer ?
#
loop_
_entity_poly.entity_id
_entity_poly.type
_entity_poly.pdbx_seq_one_letter_code
_entity_poly.pdbx_strand_id
1 'polypeptide(L)'
;MDTLFYRLNQRVPIVQLHYDPATINQKLLLAHVQPIVQRNPYYIKLFLKRFMDVCEKQDIELLDAFYELYCDLLPSQEMKPTDVDVVSYCVGGNVGDNELRDRVIYMRESPKLISGNGTTGLRTWEAALYLSRYLLSHPSLANAKTILELGTGTGVVGLALSKFTHAEKVILTDGDSNLLDNLSFNLSLNKLALGPDLSTQRLWWGSEAGDKVPANDLIVAADVTYDSSILESLLYTIRDSFSKHARSREALIAATIRNTHTMQCWDDLLAKYQESGEIVWTVLDLCGEPSLLSLISKCWFSPGTPEIRIYQIKKP
;
A
#
# COMPACT_ATOMS: atom_id res chain seq x y z
N MET A 1 -0.11 20.53 12.01
CA MET A 1 -0.41 19.82 13.26
C MET A 1 -0.85 18.36 13.04
N ASP A 2 -1.40 17.99 11.87
CA ASP A 2 -2.04 16.68 11.67
C ASP A 2 -1.13 15.56 11.08
N THR A 3 0.01 15.91 10.45
CA THR A 3 0.86 14.91 9.77
C THR A 3 1.62 13.98 10.70
N LEU A 4 2.05 14.44 11.89
CA LEU A 4 2.80 13.60 12.84
C LEU A 4 2.02 12.33 13.21
N PHE A 5 0.72 12.45 13.45
CA PHE A 5 -0.13 11.33 13.83
C PHE A 5 -0.21 10.25 12.74
N TYR A 6 -0.27 10.66 11.47
CA TYR A 6 -0.17 9.73 10.34
C TYR A 6 1.19 9.06 10.26
N ARG A 7 2.28 9.81 10.48
CA ARG A 7 3.65 9.28 10.46
C ARG A 7 3.91 8.27 11.57
N LEU A 8 3.39 8.51 12.78
CA LEU A 8 3.47 7.55 13.89
C LEU A 8 2.71 6.25 13.60
N ASN A 9 1.53 6.35 13.00
CA ASN A 9 0.75 5.16 12.62
C ASN A 9 1.36 4.37 11.44
N GLN A 10 2.13 5.03 10.57
CA GLN A 10 2.89 4.38 9.49
C GLN A 10 4.24 3.83 9.96
N ARG A 11 4.59 3.99 11.24
CA ARG A 11 5.89 3.60 11.82
C ARG A 11 7.08 4.23 11.11
N VAL A 12 6.93 5.48 10.67
CA VAL A 12 8.02 6.23 10.05
C VAL A 12 9.22 6.27 11.00
N PRO A 13 10.46 5.99 10.55
CA PRO A 13 11.63 5.97 11.40
C PRO A 13 11.73 7.24 12.24
N ILE A 14 12.00 7.08 13.55
CA ILE A 14 11.93 8.20 14.50
C ILE A 14 12.78 9.36 14.03
N VAL A 15 13.96 9.10 13.45
CA VAL A 15 14.90 10.10 12.92
C VAL A 15 14.34 10.93 11.74
N GLN A 16 13.37 10.41 11.01
CA GLN A 16 12.71 11.07 9.86
C GLN A 16 11.39 11.76 10.23
N LEU A 17 10.99 11.72 11.50
CA LEU A 17 9.85 12.50 11.98
C LEU A 17 10.23 13.98 12.04
N HIS A 18 9.39 14.82 11.43
CA HIS A 18 9.47 16.27 11.48
C HIS A 18 8.21 16.81 12.16
N TYR A 19 8.40 17.59 13.21
CA TYR A 19 7.34 18.22 13.98
C TYR A 19 7.89 19.41 14.77
N ASP A 20 7.02 20.34 15.11
CA ASP A 20 7.29 21.42 16.05
C ASP A 20 6.62 21.09 17.39
N PRO A 21 7.37 20.74 18.45
CA PRO A 21 6.80 20.41 19.77
C PRO A 21 5.97 21.54 20.38
N ALA A 22 6.28 22.81 20.10
CA ALA A 22 5.54 23.95 20.64
C ALA A 22 4.11 24.02 20.10
N THR A 23 3.88 23.46 18.91
CA THR A 23 2.56 23.40 18.28
C THR A 23 1.76 22.15 18.65
N ILE A 24 2.37 21.17 19.33
CA ILE A 24 1.71 19.89 19.59
C ILE A 24 0.81 19.99 20.81
N ASN A 25 -0.47 19.62 20.64
CA ASN A 25 -1.34 19.36 21.78
C ASN A 25 -0.91 18.06 22.47
N GLN A 26 -0.22 18.22 23.60
CA GLN A 26 0.35 17.13 24.38
C GLN A 26 -0.68 16.07 24.84
N LYS A 27 -1.90 16.48 25.24
CA LYS A 27 -2.96 15.55 25.64
C LYS A 27 -3.46 14.70 24.47
N LEU A 28 -3.62 15.33 23.29
CA LEU A 28 -4.00 14.62 22.08
C LEU A 28 -2.89 13.66 21.62
N LEU A 29 -1.62 14.08 21.71
CA LEU A 29 -0.49 13.21 21.39
C LEU A 29 -0.45 11.99 22.33
N LEU A 30 -0.60 12.18 23.64
CA LEU A 30 -0.68 11.08 24.61
C LEU A 30 -1.80 10.11 24.26
N ALA A 31 -3.02 10.61 24.04
CA ALA A 31 -4.15 9.77 23.65
C ALA A 31 -3.90 9.00 22.33
N HIS A 32 -3.23 9.64 21.37
CA HIS A 32 -2.92 9.06 20.06
C HIS A 32 -1.87 7.94 20.12
N VAL A 33 -0.87 8.05 21.00
CA VAL A 33 0.18 7.01 21.11
C VAL A 33 -0.27 5.77 21.88
N GLN A 34 -1.29 5.86 22.73
CA GLN A 34 -1.75 4.72 23.56
C GLN A 34 -2.11 3.46 22.74
N PRO A 35 -2.90 3.53 21.66
CA PRO A 35 -3.15 2.36 20.81
C PRO A 35 -1.89 1.79 20.16
N ILE A 36 -0.88 2.64 19.90
CA ILE A 36 0.39 2.21 19.33
C ILE A 36 1.24 1.50 20.39
N VAL A 37 1.23 1.97 21.65
CA VAL A 37 1.92 1.32 22.78
C VAL A 37 1.52 -0.13 22.93
N GLN A 38 0.23 -0.45 22.78
CA GLN A 38 -0.28 -1.82 22.87
C GLN A 38 0.24 -2.75 21.76
N ARG A 39 0.69 -2.20 20.63
CA ARG A 39 1.08 -2.95 19.43
C ARG A 39 2.60 -2.97 19.24
N ASN A 40 3.24 -1.83 19.45
CA ASN A 40 4.65 -1.59 19.25
C ASN A 40 5.20 -0.63 20.32
N PRO A 41 5.35 -1.10 21.57
CA PRO A 41 5.80 -0.27 22.70
C PRO A 41 7.23 0.25 22.48
N TYR A 42 8.08 -0.53 21.80
CA TYR A 42 9.46 -0.14 21.51
C TYR A 42 9.56 1.06 20.56
N TYR A 43 8.74 1.10 19.51
CA TYR A 43 8.70 2.26 18.62
C TYR A 43 8.29 3.54 19.38
N ILE A 44 7.29 3.45 20.27
CA ILE A 44 6.87 4.59 21.10
C ILE A 44 7.94 4.96 22.12
N LYS A 45 8.65 4.01 22.73
CA LYS A 45 9.81 4.30 23.59
C LYS A 45 10.83 5.20 22.86
N LEU A 46 11.19 4.82 21.63
CA LEU A 46 12.14 5.60 20.82
C LEU A 46 11.59 6.98 20.46
N PHE A 47 10.31 7.06 20.10
CA PHE A 47 9.63 8.33 19.84
C PHE A 47 9.65 9.26 21.06
N LEU A 48 9.22 8.77 22.22
CA LEU A 48 9.14 9.55 23.46
C LEU A 48 10.52 10.04 23.89
N LYS A 49 11.55 9.20 23.82
CA LYS A 49 12.93 9.62 24.09
C LYS A 49 13.30 10.84 23.25
N ARG A 50 13.11 10.76 21.92
CA ARG A 50 13.40 11.88 21.02
C ARG A 50 12.51 13.10 21.32
N PHE A 51 11.22 12.90 21.58
CA PHE A 51 10.28 13.99 21.84
C PHE A 51 10.66 14.77 23.11
N MET A 52 11.02 14.07 24.19
CA MET A 52 11.53 14.66 25.42
C MET A 52 12.82 15.44 25.18
N ASP A 53 13.81 14.83 24.52
CA ASP A 53 15.08 15.49 24.19
C ASP A 53 14.88 16.80 23.38
N VAL A 54 13.88 16.83 22.49
CA VAL A 54 13.57 18.02 21.68
C VAL A 54 12.85 19.08 22.52
N CYS A 55 11.92 18.70 23.40
CA CYS A 55 11.23 19.65 24.28
C CYS A 55 12.20 20.29 25.28
N GLU A 56 13.08 19.51 25.90
CA GLU A 56 14.11 20.00 26.82
C GLU A 56 15.04 21.02 26.14
N LYS A 57 15.47 20.75 24.90
CA LYS A 57 16.31 21.68 24.12
C LYS A 57 15.61 22.98 23.74
N GLN A 58 14.29 22.97 23.67
CA GLN A 58 13.47 24.12 23.30
C GLN A 58 12.81 24.79 24.51
N ASP A 59 13.15 24.38 25.74
CA ASP A 59 12.55 24.87 26.99
C ASP A 59 11.01 24.75 27.02
N ILE A 60 10.50 23.64 26.49
CA ILE A 60 9.06 23.34 26.45
C ILE A 60 8.72 22.43 27.62
N GLU A 61 7.84 22.90 28.50
CA GLU A 61 7.31 22.14 29.63
C GLU A 61 6.48 20.93 29.14
N LEU A 62 6.82 19.75 29.64
CA LEU A 62 6.12 18.50 29.33
C LEU A 62 5.21 18.06 30.46
N LEU A 63 4.07 17.45 30.11
CA LEU A 63 3.23 16.78 31.08
C LEU A 63 3.95 15.57 31.69
N ASP A 64 3.86 15.42 33.02
CA ASP A 64 4.44 14.29 33.80
C ASP A 64 4.10 12.92 33.20
N ALA A 65 2.89 12.78 32.64
CA ALA A 65 2.41 11.57 31.99
C ALA A 65 3.32 11.07 30.84
N PHE A 66 4.12 11.93 30.19
CA PHE A 66 5.10 11.49 29.20
C PHE A 66 6.29 10.76 29.84
N TYR A 67 6.77 11.26 30.98
CA TYR A 67 7.86 10.63 31.72
C TYR A 67 7.41 9.30 32.32
N GLU A 68 6.21 9.27 32.92
CA GLU A 68 5.58 8.05 33.43
C GLU A 68 5.46 7.00 32.33
N LEU A 69 4.87 7.37 31.18
CA LEU A 69 4.74 6.46 30.05
C LEU A 69 6.10 5.99 29.53
N TYR A 70 7.10 6.86 29.44
CA TYR A 70 8.43 6.46 29.01
C TYR A 70 9.08 5.46 29.97
N CYS A 71 8.96 5.67 31.28
CA CYS A 71 9.43 4.76 32.31
C CYS A 71 8.81 3.37 32.17
N ASP A 72 7.49 3.30 31.97
CA ASP A 72 6.76 2.04 31.75
C ASP A 72 7.25 1.28 30.51
N LEU A 73 7.72 2.02 29.50
CA LEU A 73 8.17 1.45 28.23
C LEU A 73 9.65 1.05 28.24
N LEU A 74 10.46 1.43 29.24
CA LEU A 74 11.89 1.11 29.29
C LEU A 74 12.22 -0.37 29.01
N PRO A 75 11.48 -1.36 29.54
CA PRO A 75 11.75 -2.78 29.30
C PRO A 75 11.46 -3.27 27.87
N SER A 76 10.73 -2.49 27.07
CA SER A 76 10.31 -2.89 25.72
C SER A 76 11.50 -3.23 24.82
N GLN A 77 11.34 -4.22 23.95
CA GLN A 77 12.38 -4.71 23.03
C GLN A 77 11.92 -4.55 21.59
N GLU A 78 12.89 -4.44 20.69
CA GLU A 78 12.61 -4.34 19.26
C GLU A 78 11.91 -5.61 18.74
N MET A 79 10.87 -5.41 17.93
CA MET A 79 10.19 -6.50 17.23
C MET A 79 11.13 -7.18 16.22
N LYS A 80 11.06 -8.51 16.17
CA LYS A 80 11.76 -9.34 15.18
C LYS A 80 11.22 -9.06 13.78
N PRO A 81 12.00 -9.32 12.71
CA PRO A 81 11.54 -9.09 11.34
C PRO A 81 10.25 -9.83 10.95
N THR A 82 10.02 -11.01 11.54
CA THR A 82 8.84 -11.85 11.30
C THR A 82 7.64 -11.49 12.16
N ASP A 83 7.80 -10.60 13.14
CA ASP A 83 6.69 -10.18 13.98
C ASP A 83 5.69 -9.36 13.16
N VAL A 84 4.44 -9.38 13.59
CA VAL A 84 3.35 -8.68 12.91
C VAL A 84 3.00 -7.41 13.69
N ASP A 85 2.90 -6.28 12.99
CA ASP A 85 2.42 -5.01 13.52
C ASP A 85 1.07 -4.64 12.85
N VAL A 86 0.36 -3.67 13.42
CA VAL A 86 -0.79 -3.03 12.78
C VAL A 86 -0.47 -1.55 12.54
N VAL A 87 -0.25 -1.22 11.27
CA VAL A 87 0.04 0.12 10.76
C VAL A 87 -1.17 0.71 10.04
N SER A 88 -1.15 1.99 9.68
CA SER A 88 -2.20 2.57 8.85
C SER A 88 -1.69 3.53 7.81
N TYR A 89 -2.18 3.42 6.58
CA TYR A 89 -1.80 4.27 5.46
C TYR A 89 -2.92 5.23 5.08
N CYS A 90 -2.59 6.50 4.85
CA CYS A 90 -3.53 7.48 4.32
C CYS A 90 -3.42 7.53 2.79
N VAL A 91 -4.25 6.73 2.12
CA VAL A 91 -4.24 6.53 0.66
C VAL A 91 -5.10 7.55 -0.08
N GLY A 92 -5.61 8.57 0.58
CA GLY A 92 -6.32 9.68 -0.07
C GLY A 92 -6.46 10.88 0.86
N GLY A 93 -6.62 12.06 0.27
CA GLY A 93 -6.51 13.34 0.97
C GLY A 93 -5.11 13.96 0.80
N ASN A 94 -5.08 15.28 0.70
CA ASN A 94 -3.88 16.10 0.61
C ASN A 94 -3.69 16.94 1.88
N VAL A 95 -2.45 17.36 2.15
CA VAL A 95 -2.20 18.29 3.26
C VAL A 95 -2.86 19.63 2.94
N GLY A 96 -3.85 20.02 3.75
CA GLY A 96 -4.55 21.32 3.62
C GLY A 96 -5.82 21.32 2.80
N ASP A 97 -6.24 20.18 2.25
CA ASP A 97 -7.51 20.05 1.55
C ASP A 97 -8.63 19.69 2.55
N ASN A 98 -9.52 20.64 2.84
CA ASN A 98 -10.63 20.45 3.78
C ASN A 98 -11.79 19.65 3.17
N GLU A 99 -11.79 19.38 1.86
CA GLU A 99 -12.93 18.77 1.16
C GLU A 99 -12.81 17.25 0.99
N LEU A 100 -11.59 16.69 1.00
CA LEU A 100 -11.37 15.24 0.96
C LEU A 100 -11.20 14.68 2.37
N ARG A 101 -12.20 13.92 2.85
CA ARG A 101 -12.06 13.11 4.07
C ARG A 101 -10.86 12.18 3.95
N ASP A 102 -10.02 12.15 4.98
CA ASP A 102 -8.87 11.27 5.05
C ASP A 102 -9.26 9.81 4.80
N ARG A 103 -8.62 9.18 3.81
CA ARG A 103 -8.90 7.81 3.40
C ARG A 103 -7.85 6.88 3.99
N VAL A 104 -8.12 6.40 5.21
CA VAL A 104 -7.19 5.57 5.98
C VAL A 104 -7.51 4.08 5.87
N ILE A 105 -6.49 3.28 5.58
CA ILE A 105 -6.52 1.81 5.58
C ILE A 105 -5.61 1.29 6.70
N TYR A 106 -6.11 0.36 7.52
CA TYR A 106 -5.35 -0.30 8.57
C TYR A 106 -4.82 -1.65 8.09
N MET A 107 -3.54 -1.92 8.26
CA MET A 107 -2.89 -3.13 7.75
C MET A 107 -2.19 -3.89 8.87
N ARG A 108 -2.54 -5.16 9.01
CA ARG A 108 -1.79 -6.17 9.75
C ARG A 108 -0.76 -6.78 8.80
N GLU A 109 0.51 -6.53 9.07
CA GLU A 109 1.62 -6.92 8.18
C GLU A 109 2.92 -7.13 8.96
N SER A 110 3.95 -7.62 8.28
CA SER A 110 5.33 -7.75 8.80
C SER A 110 6.24 -6.75 8.05
N PRO A 111 6.30 -5.47 8.45
CA PRO A 111 6.90 -4.40 7.64
C PRO A 111 8.39 -4.59 7.34
N LYS A 112 9.09 -5.33 8.21
CA LYS A 112 10.54 -5.60 8.11
C LYS A 112 10.88 -6.83 7.28
N LEU A 113 9.89 -7.61 6.84
CA LEU A 113 10.10 -8.85 6.10
C LEU A 113 10.02 -8.58 4.58
N ILE A 114 11.15 -8.74 3.88
CA ILE A 114 11.22 -8.55 2.42
C ILE A 114 10.66 -9.77 1.68
N SER A 115 11.02 -10.97 2.15
CA SER A 115 10.54 -12.26 1.67
C SER A 115 10.54 -13.24 2.84
N GLY A 116 9.50 -14.07 2.94
CA GLY A 116 9.39 -15.11 3.96
C GLY A 116 8.31 -16.12 3.58
N ASN A 117 8.50 -17.38 3.99
CA ASN A 117 7.61 -18.49 3.62
C ASN A 117 7.38 -18.65 2.09
N GLY A 118 8.35 -18.24 1.27
CA GLY A 118 8.25 -18.30 -0.19
C GLY A 118 7.45 -17.18 -0.85
N THR A 119 7.07 -16.13 -0.10
CA THR A 119 6.30 -14.98 -0.62
C THR A 119 6.89 -13.64 -0.21
N THR A 120 6.63 -12.60 -1.00
CA THR A 120 6.94 -11.18 -0.73
C THR A 120 5.69 -10.38 -0.31
N GLY A 121 4.51 -11.01 -0.24
CA GLY A 121 3.23 -10.35 -0.01
C GLY A 121 2.87 -10.09 1.47
N LEU A 122 3.83 -10.21 2.39
CA LEU A 122 3.62 -10.05 3.84
C LEU A 122 3.79 -8.60 4.33
N ARG A 123 4.13 -7.68 3.43
CA ARG A 123 4.24 -6.23 3.68
C ARG A 123 3.62 -5.42 2.56
N THR A 124 3.15 -4.22 2.88
CA THR A 124 2.71 -3.26 1.87
C THR A 124 3.92 -2.64 1.17
N TRP A 125 3.87 -2.62 -0.15
CA TRP A 125 4.89 -2.04 -1.01
C TRP A 125 4.50 -0.65 -1.52
N GLU A 126 5.51 0.17 -1.84
CA GLU A 126 5.31 1.59 -2.18
C GLU A 126 4.42 1.78 -3.41
N ALA A 127 4.55 0.92 -4.43
CA ALA A 127 3.68 0.95 -5.61
C ALA A 127 2.20 0.76 -5.28
N ALA A 128 1.86 -0.05 -4.26
CA ALA A 128 0.47 -0.27 -3.84
C ALA A 128 -0.13 0.99 -3.20
N LEU A 129 0.67 1.71 -2.40
CA LEU A 129 0.28 2.99 -1.83
C LEU A 129 0.08 4.05 -2.92
N TYR A 130 0.99 4.10 -3.89
CA TYR A 130 0.91 5.03 -5.01
C TYR A 130 -0.31 4.76 -5.89
N LEU A 131 -0.54 3.49 -6.28
CA LEU A 131 -1.68 3.08 -7.09
C LEU A 131 -3.01 3.36 -6.39
N SER A 132 -3.11 3.04 -5.10
CA SER A 132 -4.31 3.33 -4.30
C SER A 132 -4.63 4.82 -4.32
N ARG A 133 -3.62 5.68 -4.11
CA ARG A 133 -3.78 7.13 -4.17
C ARG A 133 -4.22 7.60 -5.55
N TYR A 134 -3.57 7.11 -6.59
CA TYR A 134 -3.88 7.47 -7.97
C TYR A 134 -5.33 7.10 -8.35
N LEU A 135 -5.77 5.88 -8.04
CA LEU A 135 -7.14 5.44 -8.33
C LEU A 135 -8.17 6.27 -7.55
N LEU A 136 -7.87 6.59 -6.29
CA LEU A 136 -8.75 7.40 -5.43
C LEU A 136 -8.84 8.86 -5.84
N SER A 137 -7.84 9.40 -6.54
CA SER A 137 -7.86 10.74 -7.14
C SER A 137 -8.42 10.76 -8.57
N HIS A 138 -8.65 9.60 -9.20
CA HIS A 138 -9.22 9.46 -10.54
C HIS A 138 -10.48 8.56 -10.53
N PRO A 139 -11.60 9.03 -9.94
CA PRO A 139 -12.80 8.21 -9.76
C PRO A 139 -13.37 7.64 -11.07
N SER A 140 -13.17 8.29 -12.22
CA SER A 140 -13.59 7.79 -13.52
C SER A 140 -12.96 6.44 -13.87
N LEU A 141 -11.72 6.20 -13.46
CA LEU A 141 -11.02 4.92 -13.64
C LEU A 141 -11.49 3.90 -12.59
N ALA A 142 -11.69 4.36 -11.35
CA ALA A 142 -11.98 3.49 -10.21
C ALA A 142 -13.47 3.11 -10.03
N ASN A 143 -14.38 3.68 -10.83
CA ASN A 143 -15.82 3.37 -10.85
C ASN A 143 -16.19 2.24 -11.83
N ALA A 144 -15.23 1.40 -12.20
CA ALA A 144 -15.50 0.17 -12.92
C ALA A 144 -16.43 -0.75 -12.11
N LYS A 145 -17.33 -1.47 -12.77
CA LYS A 145 -18.29 -2.35 -12.07
C LYS A 145 -17.58 -3.47 -11.32
N THR A 146 -16.65 -4.16 -11.97
CA THR A 146 -15.89 -5.27 -11.39
C THR A 146 -14.40 -5.03 -11.57
N ILE A 147 -13.68 -4.91 -10.46
CA ILE A 147 -12.23 -4.73 -10.42
C ILE A 147 -11.57 -6.04 -10.00
N LEU A 148 -10.58 -6.49 -10.77
CA LEU A 148 -9.72 -7.64 -10.47
C LEU A 148 -8.35 -7.14 -10.03
N GLU A 149 -7.93 -7.48 -8.81
CA GLU A 149 -6.57 -7.23 -8.35
C GLU A 149 -5.70 -8.50 -8.54
N LEU A 150 -4.61 -8.38 -9.31
CA LEU A 150 -3.60 -9.43 -9.47
C LEU A 150 -2.47 -9.22 -8.46
N GLY A 151 -2.09 -10.29 -7.74
CA GLY A 151 -1.00 -10.23 -6.77
C GLY A 151 -1.33 -9.30 -5.61
N THR A 152 -2.49 -9.50 -5.01
CA THR A 152 -3.06 -8.60 -3.98
C THR A 152 -2.16 -8.49 -2.73
N GLY A 153 -1.36 -9.51 -2.41
CA GLY A 153 -0.46 -9.49 -1.26
C GLY A 153 -1.19 -9.17 0.04
N THR A 154 -0.90 -8.00 0.65
CA THR A 154 -1.59 -7.55 1.87
C THR A 154 -3.03 -7.08 1.62
N GLY A 155 -3.38 -6.75 0.37
CA GLY A 155 -4.71 -6.33 -0.07
C GLY A 155 -4.96 -4.82 -0.07
N VAL A 156 -3.95 -3.98 0.15
CA VAL A 156 -4.15 -2.52 0.30
C VAL A 156 -4.94 -1.88 -0.83
N VAL A 157 -4.63 -2.22 -2.09
CA VAL A 157 -5.29 -1.60 -3.26
C VAL A 157 -6.75 -2.01 -3.31
N GLY A 158 -7.05 -3.30 -3.27
CA GLY A 158 -8.42 -3.81 -3.28
C GLY A 158 -9.25 -3.36 -2.08
N LEU A 159 -8.66 -3.28 -0.88
CA LEU A 159 -9.34 -2.73 0.31
C LEU A 159 -9.63 -1.23 0.16
N ALA A 160 -8.70 -0.46 -0.39
CA ALA A 160 -8.89 0.96 -0.66
C ALA A 160 -10.04 1.19 -1.65
N LEU A 161 -10.07 0.41 -2.74
CA LEU A 161 -11.14 0.46 -3.73
C LEU A 161 -12.49 0.10 -3.12
N SER A 162 -12.56 -1.05 -2.43
CA SER A 162 -13.81 -1.52 -1.80
C SER A 162 -14.39 -0.54 -0.79
N LYS A 163 -13.54 0.23 -0.10
CA LYS A 163 -13.96 1.12 0.99
C LYS A 163 -14.30 2.54 0.51
N PHE A 164 -13.67 3.00 -0.57
CA PHE A 164 -13.65 4.41 -0.92
C PHE A 164 -14.05 4.72 -2.36
N THR A 165 -14.48 3.73 -3.15
CA THR A 165 -15.02 3.93 -4.50
C THR A 165 -16.41 3.31 -4.62
N HIS A 166 -17.02 3.47 -5.80
CA HIS A 166 -18.31 2.88 -6.13
C HIS A 166 -18.19 1.61 -6.97
N ALA A 167 -17.07 0.89 -6.86
CA ALA A 167 -16.93 -0.41 -7.50
C ALA A 167 -18.02 -1.37 -7.00
N GLU A 168 -18.77 -2.01 -7.91
CA GLU A 168 -19.84 -2.95 -7.53
C GLU A 168 -19.24 -4.26 -6.98
N LYS A 169 -18.07 -4.66 -7.49
CA LYS A 169 -17.36 -5.86 -7.07
C LYS A 169 -15.84 -5.69 -7.13
N VAL A 170 -15.14 -6.13 -6.09
CA VAL A 170 -13.67 -6.23 -6.08
C VAL A 170 -13.27 -7.69 -5.86
N ILE A 171 -12.36 -8.20 -6.69
CA ILE A 171 -11.87 -9.57 -6.64
C ILE A 171 -10.37 -9.54 -6.35
N LEU A 172 -9.98 -9.97 -5.15
CA LEU A 172 -8.60 -10.02 -4.71
C LEU A 172 -8.00 -11.36 -5.10
N THR A 173 -6.91 -11.36 -5.86
CA THR A 173 -6.28 -12.62 -6.29
C THR A 173 -4.79 -12.67 -6.00
N ASP A 174 -4.33 -13.88 -5.66
CA ASP A 174 -2.93 -14.20 -5.43
C ASP A 174 -2.66 -15.67 -5.77
N GLY A 175 -1.41 -16.00 -6.07
CA GLY A 175 -0.99 -17.39 -6.29
C GLY A 175 -0.88 -18.17 -4.98
N ASP A 176 -0.58 -17.49 -3.87
CA ASP A 176 -0.46 -18.07 -2.53
C ASP A 176 -1.79 -18.03 -1.77
N SER A 177 -2.38 -19.20 -1.56
CA SER A 177 -3.65 -19.32 -0.83
C SER A 177 -3.53 -18.91 0.64
N ASN A 178 -2.36 -19.04 1.26
CA ASN A 178 -2.17 -18.62 2.65
C ASN A 178 -2.25 -17.10 2.79
N LEU A 179 -1.81 -16.33 1.78
CA LEU A 179 -1.98 -14.87 1.77
C LEU A 179 -3.47 -14.52 1.70
N LEU A 180 -4.22 -15.18 0.82
CA LEU A 180 -5.66 -14.96 0.68
C LEU A 180 -6.43 -15.27 1.97
N ASP A 181 -6.07 -16.34 2.68
CA ASP A 181 -6.69 -16.69 3.97
C ASP A 181 -6.38 -15.61 5.04
N ASN A 182 -5.18 -15.05 5.01
CA ASN A 182 -4.75 -14.00 5.92
C ASN A 182 -5.38 -12.61 5.63
N LEU A 183 -5.96 -12.39 4.44
CA LEU A 183 -6.67 -11.14 4.13
C LEU A 183 -7.85 -10.89 5.06
N SER A 184 -8.47 -11.94 5.62
CA SER A 184 -9.58 -11.84 6.58
C SER A 184 -9.27 -10.91 7.77
N PHE A 185 -8.02 -10.89 8.25
CA PHE A 185 -7.58 -9.98 9.30
C PHE A 185 -7.58 -8.52 8.83
N ASN A 186 -7.04 -8.25 7.64
CA ASN A 186 -6.99 -6.90 7.06
C ASN A 186 -8.38 -6.37 6.70
N LEU A 187 -9.24 -7.24 6.19
CA LEU A 187 -10.65 -6.92 5.93
C LEU A 187 -11.36 -6.50 7.22
N SER A 188 -11.24 -7.31 8.27
CA SER A 188 -11.85 -7.04 9.58
C SER A 188 -11.36 -5.73 10.19
N LEU A 189 -10.06 -5.43 10.11
CA LEU A 189 -9.49 -4.16 10.56
C LEU A 189 -10.08 -2.93 9.84
N ASN A 190 -10.57 -3.12 8.63
CA ASN A 190 -11.17 -2.07 7.81
C ASN A 190 -12.69 -2.10 7.77
N LYS A 191 -13.34 -2.94 8.59
CA LYS A 191 -14.79 -3.15 8.62
C LYS A 191 -15.34 -3.63 7.26
N LEU A 192 -14.54 -4.42 6.55
CA LEU A 192 -14.90 -5.11 5.32
C LEU A 192 -15.10 -6.59 5.61
N ALA A 193 -15.93 -7.24 4.82
CA ALA A 193 -16.17 -8.68 4.90
C ALA A 193 -16.27 -9.25 3.48
N LEU A 194 -15.91 -10.52 3.33
CA LEU A 194 -16.10 -11.22 2.06
C LEU A 194 -17.60 -11.41 1.79
N GLY A 195 -18.00 -11.29 0.54
CA GLY A 195 -19.38 -11.34 0.09
C GLY A 195 -19.49 -11.20 -1.43
N PRO A 196 -20.69 -10.90 -1.96
CA PRO A 196 -20.89 -10.70 -3.39
C PRO A 196 -20.03 -9.58 -4.00
N ASP A 197 -19.81 -8.53 -3.21
CA ASP A 197 -19.16 -7.27 -3.62
C ASP A 197 -17.65 -7.28 -3.37
N LEU A 198 -17.14 -8.24 -2.58
CA LEU A 198 -15.74 -8.40 -2.26
C LEU A 198 -15.40 -9.87 -2.06
N SER A 199 -14.58 -10.44 -2.94
CA SER A 199 -14.24 -11.86 -2.92
C SER A 199 -12.75 -12.09 -3.08
N THR A 200 -12.24 -13.21 -2.57
CA THR A 200 -10.89 -13.69 -2.83
C THR A 200 -10.93 -14.87 -3.80
N GLN A 201 -9.91 -15.00 -4.64
CA GLN A 201 -9.74 -16.16 -5.52
C GLN A 201 -8.26 -16.45 -5.73
N ARG A 202 -7.85 -17.72 -5.61
CA ARG A 202 -6.51 -18.12 -6.04
C ARG A 202 -6.37 -17.91 -7.56
N LEU A 203 -5.26 -17.32 -7.98
CA LEU A 203 -4.93 -17.14 -9.39
C LEU A 203 -3.42 -17.23 -9.60
N TRP A 204 -2.96 -18.36 -10.13
CA TRP A 204 -1.60 -18.51 -10.65
C TRP A 204 -1.52 -17.97 -12.08
N TRP A 205 -0.64 -16.99 -12.31
CA TRP A 205 -0.50 -16.36 -13.62
C TRP A 205 0.06 -17.32 -14.68
N GLY A 206 -0.39 -17.16 -15.93
CA GLY A 206 0.08 -17.97 -17.06
C GLY A 206 -0.45 -19.41 -17.11
N SER A 207 -1.37 -19.78 -16.21
CA SER A 207 -1.91 -21.15 -16.16
C SER A 207 -2.99 -21.37 -17.23
N GLU A 208 -2.63 -22.07 -18.31
CA GLU A 208 -3.63 -22.56 -19.28
C GLU A 208 -4.53 -23.68 -18.71
N ALA A 209 -4.10 -24.32 -17.61
CA ALA A 209 -4.63 -25.60 -17.13
C ALA A 209 -5.35 -25.57 -15.76
N GLY A 210 -5.36 -24.46 -15.00
CA GLY A 210 -5.79 -24.48 -13.60
C GLY A 210 -6.76 -23.37 -13.17
N ASP A 211 -6.29 -22.12 -13.14
CA ASP A 211 -7.05 -21.03 -12.53
C ASP A 211 -7.71 -20.16 -13.59
N LYS A 212 -9.03 -19.99 -13.49
CA LYS A 212 -9.79 -19.15 -14.43
C LYS A 212 -9.69 -17.69 -14.01
N VAL A 213 -9.28 -16.83 -14.93
CA VAL A 213 -9.35 -15.38 -14.71
C VAL A 213 -10.83 -14.98 -14.55
N PRO A 214 -11.25 -14.40 -13.42
CA PRO A 214 -12.64 -14.04 -13.19
C PRO A 214 -13.07 -12.90 -14.09
N ALA A 215 -14.35 -12.85 -14.45
CA ALA A 215 -14.90 -11.76 -15.25
C ALA A 215 -14.72 -10.41 -14.54
N ASN A 216 -14.21 -9.44 -15.28
CA ASN A 216 -13.88 -8.11 -14.76
C ASN A 216 -14.03 -7.04 -15.85
N ASP A 217 -14.02 -5.78 -15.42
CA ASP A 217 -14.00 -4.60 -16.27
C ASP A 217 -12.62 -3.92 -16.26
N LEU A 218 -11.96 -3.91 -15.10
CA LEU A 218 -10.64 -3.32 -14.85
C LEU A 218 -9.75 -4.30 -14.10
N ILE A 219 -8.49 -4.38 -14.51
CA ILE A 219 -7.44 -5.08 -13.77
C ILE A 219 -6.55 -4.04 -13.07
N VAL A 220 -6.19 -4.30 -11.83
CA VAL A 220 -5.18 -3.53 -11.08
C VAL A 220 -4.11 -4.46 -10.54
N ALA A 221 -2.87 -4.02 -10.47
CA ALA A 221 -1.80 -4.76 -9.82
C ALA A 221 -0.71 -3.80 -9.34
N ALA A 222 -0.08 -4.12 -8.21
CA ALA A 222 0.96 -3.27 -7.64
C ALA A 222 2.20 -4.09 -7.27
N ASP A 223 3.35 -3.65 -7.75
CA ASP A 223 4.66 -4.29 -7.53
C ASP A 223 4.67 -5.78 -7.91
N VAL A 224 4.09 -6.10 -9.07
CA VAL A 224 4.03 -7.46 -9.66
C VAL A 224 5.06 -7.71 -10.76
N THR A 225 5.86 -6.70 -11.12
CA THR A 225 6.88 -6.74 -12.19
C THR A 225 8.30 -6.83 -11.62
N TYR A 226 8.49 -7.55 -10.52
CA TYR A 226 9.74 -7.59 -9.75
C TYR A 226 10.74 -8.68 -10.19
N ASP A 227 10.29 -9.66 -10.99
CA ASP A 227 11.10 -10.78 -11.48
C ASP A 227 10.86 -10.95 -12.99
N SER A 228 11.92 -11.04 -13.80
CA SER A 228 11.78 -11.17 -15.26
C SER A 228 11.16 -12.51 -15.68
N SER A 229 11.28 -13.56 -14.85
CA SER A 229 10.75 -14.90 -15.16
C SER A 229 9.23 -15.00 -15.13
N ILE A 230 8.54 -14.06 -14.46
CA ILE A 230 7.08 -14.07 -14.31
C ILE A 230 6.36 -13.09 -15.25
N LEU A 231 7.10 -12.24 -15.99
CA LEU A 231 6.53 -11.17 -16.81
C LEU A 231 5.64 -11.68 -17.96
N GLU A 232 6.09 -12.71 -18.69
CA GLU A 232 5.29 -13.34 -19.76
C GLU A 232 4.00 -13.94 -19.19
N SER A 233 4.07 -14.60 -18.04
CA SER A 233 2.89 -15.17 -17.36
C SER A 233 1.90 -14.10 -16.90
N LEU A 234 2.39 -12.98 -16.37
CA LEU A 234 1.58 -11.83 -15.98
C LEU A 234 0.86 -11.24 -17.19
N LEU A 235 1.60 -10.93 -18.26
CA LEU A 235 1.02 -10.34 -19.47
C LEU A 235 0.07 -11.29 -20.19
N TYR A 236 0.38 -12.59 -20.21
CA TYR A 236 -0.55 -13.61 -20.69
C TYR A 236 -1.87 -13.55 -19.92
N THR A 237 -1.84 -13.47 -18.59
CA THR A 237 -3.04 -13.42 -17.75
C THR A 237 -3.90 -12.20 -18.06
N ILE A 238 -3.27 -11.03 -18.26
CA ILE A 238 -3.96 -9.79 -18.66
C ILE A 238 -4.61 -9.96 -20.05
N ARG A 239 -3.86 -10.48 -21.03
CA ARG A 239 -4.36 -10.72 -22.39
C ARG A 239 -5.47 -11.77 -22.43
N ASP A 240 -5.35 -12.82 -21.63
CA ASP A 240 -6.37 -13.86 -21.47
C ASP A 240 -7.67 -13.29 -20.89
N SER A 241 -7.56 -12.38 -19.91
CA SER A 241 -8.71 -11.62 -19.41
C SER A 241 -9.39 -10.82 -20.52
N PHE A 242 -8.62 -10.07 -21.30
CA PHE A 242 -9.12 -9.25 -22.41
C PHE A 242 -9.78 -10.09 -23.50
N SER A 243 -9.30 -11.31 -23.75
CA SER A 243 -9.85 -12.21 -24.77
C SER A 243 -11.15 -12.86 -24.31
N LYS A 244 -11.21 -13.34 -23.07
CA LYS A 244 -12.36 -14.09 -22.52
C LYS A 244 -13.50 -13.20 -22.03
N HIS A 245 -13.20 -11.97 -21.60
CA HIS A 245 -14.19 -11.09 -20.98
C HIS A 245 -14.34 -9.80 -21.78
N ALA A 246 -15.45 -9.67 -22.51
CA ALA A 246 -15.68 -8.52 -23.40
C ALA A 246 -15.61 -7.15 -22.71
N ARG A 247 -15.89 -7.09 -21.40
CA ARG A 247 -15.83 -5.87 -20.60
C ARG A 247 -14.42 -5.55 -20.06
N SER A 248 -13.53 -6.54 -19.99
CA SER A 248 -12.15 -6.35 -19.54
C SER A 248 -11.36 -5.68 -20.66
N ARG A 249 -11.10 -4.38 -20.52
CA ARG A 249 -10.45 -3.59 -21.57
C ARG A 249 -9.20 -2.85 -21.12
N GLU A 250 -8.96 -2.80 -19.82
CA GLU A 250 -7.89 -1.99 -19.25
C GLU A 250 -7.27 -2.68 -18.04
N ALA A 251 -5.95 -2.55 -17.93
CA ALA A 251 -5.15 -2.95 -16.78
C ALA A 251 -4.24 -1.79 -16.34
N LEU A 252 -4.19 -1.53 -15.04
CA LEU A 252 -3.32 -0.54 -14.41
C LEU A 252 -2.31 -1.24 -13.50
N ILE A 253 -1.04 -1.20 -13.90
CA ILE A 253 0.04 -1.91 -13.23
C ILE A 253 1.01 -0.88 -12.64
N ALA A 254 1.06 -0.77 -11.31
CA ALA A 254 2.03 0.08 -10.64
C ALA A 254 3.32 -0.68 -10.33
N ALA A 255 4.48 -0.06 -10.56
CA ALA A 255 5.78 -0.66 -10.31
C ALA A 255 6.75 0.35 -9.71
N THR A 256 7.40 -0.01 -8.61
CA THR A 256 8.58 0.68 -8.09
C THR A 256 9.82 0.18 -8.82
N ILE A 257 10.56 1.09 -9.45
CA ILE A 257 11.69 0.81 -10.34
C ILE A 257 12.95 0.46 -9.52
N ARG A 258 12.97 -0.74 -8.91
CA ARG A 258 14.11 -1.22 -8.09
C ARG A 258 15.24 -1.84 -8.92
N ASN A 259 14.91 -2.42 -10.07
CA ASN A 259 15.87 -3.05 -10.99
C ASN A 259 15.57 -2.59 -12.42
N THR A 260 16.47 -1.80 -13.00
CA THR A 260 16.28 -1.21 -14.34
C THR A 260 16.28 -2.27 -15.44
N HIS A 261 17.03 -3.36 -15.29
CA HIS A 261 17.03 -4.46 -16.27
C HIS A 261 15.68 -5.18 -16.31
N THR A 262 15.09 -5.49 -15.15
CA THR A 262 13.77 -6.14 -15.07
C THR A 262 12.70 -5.24 -15.70
N MET A 263 12.77 -3.93 -15.43
CA MET A 263 11.84 -2.97 -16.04
C MET A 263 12.06 -2.80 -17.55
N GLN A 264 13.29 -2.88 -18.03
CA GLN A 264 13.56 -2.93 -19.48
C GLN A 264 12.94 -4.19 -20.10
N CYS A 265 13.09 -5.36 -19.48
CA CYS A 265 12.43 -6.58 -19.96
C CYS A 265 10.91 -6.44 -20.00
N TRP A 266 10.32 -5.73 -19.03
CA TRP A 266 8.88 -5.44 -19.02
C TRP A 266 8.47 -4.50 -20.16
N ASP A 267 9.20 -3.40 -20.36
CA ASP A 267 8.93 -2.45 -21.43
C ASP A 267 9.10 -3.09 -22.82
N ASP A 268 10.14 -3.90 -23.03
CA ASP A 268 10.40 -4.65 -24.27
C ASP A 268 9.28 -5.67 -24.55
N LEU A 269 8.81 -6.36 -23.51
CA LEU A 269 7.71 -7.31 -23.61
C LEU A 269 6.42 -6.60 -24.03
N LEU A 270 6.08 -5.47 -23.40
CA LEU A 270 4.92 -4.68 -23.76
C LEU A 270 5.02 -4.13 -25.20
N ALA A 271 6.21 -3.66 -25.61
CA ALA A 271 6.47 -3.18 -26.96
C ALA A 271 6.24 -4.28 -28.01
N LYS A 272 6.78 -5.49 -27.79
CA LYS A 272 6.58 -6.66 -28.66
C LYS A 272 5.10 -6.95 -28.92
N TYR A 273 4.26 -6.94 -27.89
CA TYR A 273 2.82 -7.22 -28.04
C TYR A 273 2.00 -6.02 -28.54
N GLN A 274 2.53 -4.81 -28.43
CA GLN A 274 1.96 -3.64 -29.09
C GLN A 274 2.25 -3.65 -30.60
N GLU A 275 3.45 -4.06 -31.01
CA GLU A 275 3.82 -4.22 -32.41
C GLU A 275 2.99 -5.32 -33.11
N SER A 276 2.62 -6.39 -32.40
CA SER A 276 1.70 -7.40 -32.92
C SER A 276 0.23 -6.95 -32.94
N GLY A 277 -0.08 -5.76 -32.42
CA GLY A 277 -1.43 -5.20 -32.39
C GLY A 277 -2.35 -5.89 -31.38
N GLU A 278 -1.80 -6.56 -30.37
CA GLU A 278 -2.58 -7.32 -29.39
C GLU A 278 -2.92 -6.51 -28.14
N ILE A 279 -2.10 -5.49 -27.84
CA ILE A 279 -2.32 -4.52 -26.76
C ILE A 279 -1.94 -3.11 -27.22
N VAL A 280 -2.38 -2.11 -26.47
CA VAL A 280 -1.82 -0.75 -26.49
C VAL A 280 -1.35 -0.43 -25.09
N TRP A 281 -0.15 0.12 -24.92
CA TRP A 281 0.35 0.47 -23.59
C TRP A 281 0.97 1.87 -23.54
N THR A 282 0.96 2.45 -22.34
CA THR A 282 1.61 3.71 -22.03
C THR A 282 1.98 3.79 -20.54
N VAL A 283 2.91 4.66 -20.19
CA VAL A 283 3.10 5.08 -18.79
C VAL A 283 2.09 6.19 -18.51
N LEU A 284 1.03 5.83 -17.79
CA LEU A 284 -0.10 6.71 -17.50
C LEU A 284 0.26 7.79 -16.48
N ASP A 285 1.07 7.43 -15.48
CA ASP A 285 1.49 8.34 -14.43
C ASP A 285 2.85 7.92 -13.84
N LEU A 286 3.60 8.87 -13.31
CA LEU A 286 4.97 8.66 -12.81
C LEU A 286 5.28 9.61 -11.64
N CYS A 287 5.88 9.04 -10.59
CA CYS A 287 6.49 9.77 -9.49
C CYS A 287 7.98 9.48 -9.43
N GLY A 288 8.80 10.42 -9.92
CA GLY A 288 10.26 10.29 -9.93
C GLY A 288 10.90 10.27 -8.54
N GLU A 289 10.37 11.06 -7.60
CA GLU A 289 10.85 11.12 -6.22
C GLU A 289 9.70 10.97 -5.20
N PRO A 290 9.29 9.74 -4.85
CA PRO A 290 8.19 9.50 -3.92
C PRO A 290 8.38 10.12 -2.53
N SER A 291 9.63 10.31 -2.08
CA SER A 291 9.91 11.00 -0.81
C SER A 291 9.38 12.44 -0.81
N LEU A 292 9.42 13.16 -1.94
CA LEU A 292 8.86 14.52 -2.05
C LEU A 292 7.34 14.53 -1.95
N LEU A 293 6.67 13.47 -2.43
CA LEU A 293 5.23 13.32 -2.26
C LEU A 293 4.82 13.32 -0.78
N SER A 294 5.71 12.85 0.11
CA SER A 294 5.49 12.87 1.57
C SER A 294 5.40 14.28 2.17
N LEU A 295 5.78 15.33 1.44
CA LEU A 295 5.65 16.71 1.91
C LEU A 295 4.22 17.25 1.75
N ILE A 296 3.51 16.76 0.74
CA ILE A 296 2.15 17.21 0.38
C ILE A 296 1.08 16.14 0.64
N SER A 297 1.50 14.94 1.07
CA SER A 297 0.65 13.79 1.33
C SER A 297 0.75 13.33 2.79
N LYS A 298 -0.36 12.81 3.33
CA LYS A 298 -0.38 12.08 4.62
C LYS A 298 0.15 10.64 4.50
N CYS A 299 0.43 10.14 3.30
CA CYS A 299 1.20 8.91 3.06
C CYS A 299 2.69 9.22 3.03
N TRP A 300 3.51 8.38 3.66
CA TRP A 300 4.95 8.53 3.71
C TRP A 300 5.64 7.53 2.80
N PHE A 301 6.71 7.98 2.15
CA PHE A 301 7.63 7.18 1.37
C PHE A 301 9.05 7.44 1.88
N SER A 302 9.85 6.39 1.99
CA SER A 302 11.22 6.50 2.49
C SER A 302 12.08 7.38 1.59
N PRO A 303 13.00 8.19 2.15
CA PRO A 303 14.11 8.73 1.38
C PRO A 303 14.80 7.61 0.58
N GLY A 304 15.07 7.88 -0.69
CA GLY A 304 15.65 6.89 -1.60
C GLY A 304 14.66 5.85 -2.15
N THR A 305 13.35 5.98 -1.88
CA THR A 305 12.34 5.19 -2.61
C THR A 305 12.52 5.47 -4.11
N PRO A 306 12.74 4.44 -4.94
CA PRO A 306 12.91 4.64 -6.37
C PRO A 306 11.65 5.20 -7.02
N GLU A 307 11.80 5.66 -8.26
CA GLU A 307 10.69 6.05 -9.11
C GLU A 307 9.56 5.02 -9.09
N ILE A 308 8.31 5.48 -9.10
CA ILE A 308 7.13 4.63 -9.22
C ILE A 308 6.39 5.02 -10.49
N ARG A 309 6.06 4.04 -11.33
CA ARG A 309 5.29 4.21 -12.57
C ARG A 309 3.95 3.50 -12.46
N ILE A 310 2.92 4.05 -13.09
CA ILE A 310 1.66 3.38 -13.36
C ILE A 310 1.59 3.15 -14.87
N TYR A 311 1.66 1.89 -15.27
CA TYR A 311 1.48 1.44 -16.65
C TYR A 311 0.00 1.23 -16.92
N GLN A 312 -0.49 1.75 -18.04
CA GLN A 312 -1.82 1.47 -18.56
C GLN A 312 -1.69 0.56 -19.77
N ILE A 313 -2.33 -0.60 -19.71
CA ILE A 313 -2.39 -1.57 -20.80
C ILE A 313 -3.85 -1.71 -21.21
N LYS A 314 -4.12 -1.58 -22.50
CA LYS A 314 -5.47 -1.60 -23.07
C LYS A 314 -5.60 -2.67 -24.12
N LYS A 315 -6.81 -3.21 -24.22
CA LYS A 315 -7.25 -3.95 -25.40
C LYS A 315 -7.38 -2.95 -26.57
N PRO A 316 -6.81 -3.24 -27.76
CA PRO A 316 -6.86 -2.37 -28.93
C PRO A 316 -8.26 -1.91 -29.34
#